data_AF-A0A7M4DW10-F1
#
_entry.id   AF-A0A7M4DW10-F1
#
_cell.length_a   1.000
_cell.length_b   1.000
_cell.length_c   1.000
_cell.angle_alpha   90.00
_cell.angle_beta   90.00
_cell.angle_gamma   90.00
#
_symmetry.space_group_name_H-M   'P 1'
#
loop_
_entity.id
_entity.type
_entity.pdbx_description
1 polymer ?
#
loop_
_entity_poly.entity_id
_entity_poly.type
_entity_poly.pdbx_seq_one_letter_code
_entity_poly.pdbx_strand_id
1 'polypeptide(L)'
;MKDAFSSLLPAPSNARARCLLLTLWVTSMDVSVPPGPFIPDLEGDILFLLDSSGSVSYYEFSKVKEFIRDLLRPFTFGPHDVQTSIIHISTVPTIEFPFDRYPSSEAVQQAIRGTQQLMGDTNTGKALSFAKEKFFTDEAGSRPDVPKVLVWVTDGFSTDDISPPMQLLKDMGVTVFIVSTGRGNFLELSAAASQPPEKHLHFVDVDDLPIITKELRDAITATRLRAVDITSSSFRLMWPKLLSSGTGYYVLEYTPAEEPGRKLTQQVSGDRTSLLLNDLAPETTYKVVLIPESNTQYIPPQTTRVTTLQEEISPTRIVISESTPHSFRVSWSPTPDSVVSYQVLYGPLPGNSAKLLEVDGKHNSTVLENLTLNTTYLVTVAAIYKSGKERALSAKACTQGGE
;
A
#
# COMPACT_ATOMS: atom_id res chain seq x y z
N MET A 1 10.63 -37.02 -13.09
CA MET A 1 11.85 -36.71 -13.86
C MET A 1 12.42 -37.99 -14.46
N LYS A 2 11.83 -38.52 -15.55
CA LYS A 2 12.37 -39.70 -16.26
C LYS A 2 12.14 -39.73 -17.77
N ASP A 3 11.28 -38.88 -18.34
CA ASP A 3 10.93 -39.00 -19.77
C ASP A 3 11.21 -37.73 -20.57
N ALA A 4 12.49 -37.46 -20.85
CA ALA A 4 12.91 -36.48 -21.85
C ALA A 4 14.20 -36.91 -22.56
N PHE A 5 14.25 -38.16 -23.03
CA PHE A 5 15.33 -38.67 -23.88
C PHE A 5 14.72 -39.43 -25.07
N SER A 6 14.13 -38.72 -26.02
CA SER A 6 13.96 -39.22 -27.40
C SER A 6 13.43 -38.11 -28.31
N SER A 7 14.31 -37.54 -29.16
CA SER A 7 14.10 -37.43 -30.62
C SER A 7 15.11 -36.45 -31.27
N LEU A 8 16.14 -37.06 -31.87
CA LEU A 8 16.72 -36.78 -33.20
C LEU A 8 17.02 -35.32 -33.64
N LEU A 9 18.32 -35.01 -33.67
CA LEU A 9 18.95 -34.04 -34.59
C LEU A 9 19.59 -34.80 -35.78
N PRO A 10 19.63 -34.24 -37.00
CA PRO A 10 20.69 -34.53 -37.97
C PRO A 10 21.87 -33.55 -37.81
N ALA A 11 23.10 -34.02 -38.06
CA ALA A 11 24.34 -33.23 -38.11
C ALA A 11 24.79 -33.01 -39.59
N PRO A 12 25.90 -32.29 -39.86
CA PRO A 12 26.08 -30.84 -39.72
C PRO A 12 26.46 -30.18 -41.06
N SER A 13 26.22 -28.88 -41.23
CA SER A 13 26.87 -28.09 -42.29
C SER A 13 27.75 -27.00 -41.67
N ASN A 14 29.03 -27.02 -42.08
CA ASN A 14 30.05 -26.04 -41.75
C ASN A 14 29.56 -24.59 -41.91
N ALA A 15 29.47 -23.87 -40.80
CA ALA A 15 29.48 -22.41 -40.80
C ALA A 15 30.12 -21.90 -39.52
N ARG A 16 31.30 -21.26 -39.66
CA ARG A 16 31.90 -20.42 -38.63
C ARG A 16 30.95 -19.25 -38.36
N ALA A 17 30.11 -19.35 -37.32
CA ALA A 17 29.29 -18.23 -36.88
C ALA A 17 30.10 -17.37 -35.90
N ARG A 18 30.60 -16.24 -36.40
CA ARG A 18 31.14 -15.15 -35.59
C ARG A 18 30.01 -14.52 -34.77
N CYS A 19 30.27 -14.28 -33.49
CA CYS A 19 29.41 -13.50 -32.60
C CYS A 19 29.42 -12.03 -33.06
N LEU A 20 28.32 -11.58 -33.65
CA LEU A 20 28.11 -10.18 -34.04
C LEU A 20 27.00 -9.61 -33.17
N LEU A 21 27.36 -8.60 -32.38
CA LEU A 21 26.44 -7.76 -31.63
C LEU A 21 25.56 -6.98 -32.62
N LEU A 22 24.26 -7.25 -32.62
CA LEU A 22 23.27 -6.36 -33.21
C LEU A 22 22.75 -5.42 -32.11
N THR A 23 23.12 -4.14 -32.20
CA THR A 23 22.46 -3.05 -31.48
C THR A 23 21.24 -2.61 -32.27
N LEU A 24 20.04 -2.89 -31.75
CA LEU A 24 18.80 -2.26 -32.21
C LEU A 24 18.51 -1.04 -31.33
N TRP A 25 18.37 0.12 -31.98
CA TRP A 25 17.80 1.31 -31.37
C TRP A 25 16.27 1.24 -31.54
N VAL A 26 15.53 1.26 -30.44
CA VAL A 26 14.09 1.56 -30.45
C VAL A 26 13.93 2.98 -29.92
N THR A 27 13.44 3.89 -30.76
CA THR A 27 13.01 5.21 -30.33
C THR A 27 11.65 5.09 -29.63
N SER A 28 11.64 5.22 -28.31
CA SER A 28 10.43 5.46 -27.54
C SER A 28 10.25 6.97 -27.38
N MET A 29 9.31 7.56 -28.11
CA MET A 29 8.68 8.80 -27.68
C MET A 29 7.44 8.41 -26.89
N ASP A 30 7.55 8.48 -25.57
CA ASP A 30 6.37 8.59 -24.72
C ASP A 30 6.64 9.76 -23.77
N VAL A 31 5.89 10.84 -23.95
CA VAL A 31 5.91 11.98 -23.03
C VAL A 31 5.05 11.57 -21.83
N SER A 32 5.65 10.83 -20.90
CA SER A 32 5.05 10.64 -19.59
C SER A 32 5.21 11.96 -18.82
N VAL A 33 4.14 12.75 -18.77
CA VAL A 33 3.96 13.74 -17.70
C VAL A 33 4.16 12.99 -16.40
N PRO A 34 5.08 13.42 -15.50
CA PRO A 34 5.28 12.71 -14.25
C PRO A 34 3.94 12.72 -13.51
N PRO A 35 3.40 11.55 -13.13
CA PRO A 35 2.28 11.53 -12.21
C PRO A 35 2.72 12.32 -10.96
N GLY A 36 2.00 13.39 -10.62
CA GLY A 36 2.14 14.01 -9.31
C GLY A 36 2.00 12.91 -8.23
N PRO A 37 2.54 13.10 -7.03
CA PRO A 37 2.54 12.04 -6.02
C PRO A 37 1.10 11.58 -5.75
N PHE A 38 0.74 10.43 -6.32
CA PHE A 38 -0.47 9.70 -5.99
C PHE A 38 -0.21 8.99 -4.67
N ILE A 39 -1.25 8.88 -3.85
CA ILE A 39 -1.22 8.08 -2.64
C ILE A 39 -1.96 6.77 -2.95
N PRO A 40 -1.30 5.77 -3.59
CA PRO A 40 -1.88 4.44 -3.72
C PRO A 40 -2.08 3.83 -2.33
N ASP A 41 -3.09 2.99 -2.18
CA ASP A 41 -3.32 2.14 -1.01
C ASP A 41 -3.78 2.87 0.27
N LEU A 42 -4.65 3.88 0.13
CA LEU A 42 -5.33 4.49 1.27
C LEU A 42 -6.85 4.28 1.23
N GLU A 43 -7.29 3.08 1.64
CA GLU A 43 -8.72 2.80 1.82
C GLU A 43 -9.25 3.53 3.06
N GLY A 44 -10.32 4.32 2.93
CA GLY A 44 -10.91 5.05 4.06
C GLY A 44 -12.03 6.01 3.71
N ASP A 45 -12.83 6.35 4.71
CA ASP A 45 -13.94 7.29 4.54
C ASP A 45 -13.58 8.62 5.21
N ILE A 46 -13.58 9.71 4.44
CA ILE A 46 -13.29 11.07 4.93
C ILE A 46 -14.56 11.89 4.86
N LEU A 47 -15.08 12.33 6.00
CA LEU A 47 -16.23 13.24 6.07
C LEU A 47 -15.75 14.65 6.38
N PHE A 48 -16.16 15.62 5.58
CA PHE A 48 -15.99 17.02 5.90
C PHE A 48 -17.24 17.54 6.56
N LEU A 49 -17.07 18.06 7.78
CA LEU A 49 -18.10 18.83 8.46
C LEU A 49 -17.83 20.31 8.16
N LEU A 50 -18.59 20.85 7.21
CA LEU A 50 -18.33 22.15 6.62
C LEU A 50 -19.27 23.19 7.20
N ASP A 51 -18.70 24.20 7.87
CA ASP A 51 -19.47 25.33 8.33
C ASP A 51 -20.04 26.15 7.17
N SER A 52 -21.36 26.16 7.08
CA SER A 52 -22.13 26.85 6.03
C SER A 52 -23.13 27.81 6.63
N SER A 53 -22.97 28.11 7.93
CA SER A 53 -23.83 29.02 8.68
C SER A 53 -23.67 30.47 8.20
N GLY A 54 -24.51 31.36 8.72
CA GLY A 54 -24.50 32.78 8.37
C GLY A 54 -23.34 33.59 8.95
N SER A 55 -22.53 33.03 9.86
CA SER A 55 -21.32 33.71 10.36
C SER A 55 -20.18 33.68 9.35
N VAL A 56 -20.12 32.61 8.54
CA VAL A 56 -19.12 32.44 7.48
C VAL A 56 -19.47 33.34 6.30
N SER A 57 -18.53 34.18 5.86
CA SER A 57 -18.72 34.97 4.65
C SER A 57 -18.64 34.10 3.38
N TYR A 58 -19.25 34.55 2.28
CA TYR A 58 -19.11 33.87 0.98
C TYR A 58 -17.65 33.73 0.53
N TYR A 59 -16.78 34.67 0.92
CA TYR A 59 -15.35 34.62 0.64
C TYR A 59 -14.69 33.47 1.40
N GLU A 60 -14.92 33.39 2.71
CA GLU A 60 -14.38 32.32 3.55
C GLU A 60 -14.88 30.95 3.09
N PHE A 61 -16.18 30.84 2.81
CA PHE A 61 -16.76 29.60 2.29
C PHE A 61 -16.11 29.15 0.97
N SER A 62 -15.85 30.10 0.06
CA SER A 62 -15.13 29.81 -1.19
C SER A 62 -13.70 29.31 -0.94
N LYS A 63 -13.00 29.91 0.03
CA LYS A 63 -11.63 29.50 0.40
C LYS A 63 -11.58 28.14 1.06
N VAL A 64 -12.53 27.83 1.93
CA VAL A 64 -12.64 26.49 2.53
C VAL A 64 -12.91 25.43 1.45
N LYS A 65 -13.75 25.72 0.45
CA LYS A 65 -13.92 24.81 -0.70
C LYS A 65 -12.64 24.59 -1.49
N GLU A 66 -11.86 25.65 -1.73
CA GLU A 66 -10.54 25.54 -2.38
C GLU A 66 -9.59 24.67 -1.55
N PHE A 67 -9.55 24.87 -0.24
CA PHE A 67 -8.78 24.08 0.70
C PHE A 67 -9.14 22.59 0.68
N ILE A 68 -10.43 22.24 0.78
CA ILE A 68 -10.89 20.84 0.72
C ILE A 68 -10.48 20.20 -0.61
N ARG A 69 -10.65 20.93 -1.71
CA ARG A 69 -10.22 20.49 -3.05
C ARG A 69 -8.72 20.24 -3.12
N ASP A 70 -7.90 21.16 -2.62
CA ASP A 70 -6.45 21.02 -2.61
C ASP A 70 -6.01 19.87 -1.72
N LEU A 71 -6.65 19.68 -0.56
CA LEU A 71 -6.38 18.58 0.35
C LEU A 71 -6.63 17.24 -0.33
N LEU A 72 -7.78 17.10 -1.00
CA LEU A 72 -8.25 15.86 -1.61
C LEU A 72 -7.64 15.54 -2.98
N ARG A 73 -7.01 16.51 -3.66
CA ARG A 73 -6.47 16.36 -5.01
C ARG A 73 -5.61 15.09 -5.25
N PRO A 74 -4.66 14.71 -4.37
CA PRO A 74 -3.75 13.58 -4.64
C PRO A 74 -4.33 12.21 -4.25
N PHE A 75 -5.53 12.16 -3.67
CA PHE A 75 -6.16 10.90 -3.30
C PHE A 75 -6.80 10.24 -4.52
N THR A 76 -6.72 8.91 -4.55
CA THR A 76 -7.53 8.07 -5.44
C THR A 76 -8.88 7.82 -4.79
N PHE A 77 -9.95 7.79 -5.59
CA PHE A 77 -11.32 7.58 -5.11
C PHE A 77 -11.93 6.35 -5.73
N GLY A 78 -12.71 5.60 -4.94
CA GLY A 78 -13.30 4.35 -5.40
C GLY A 78 -13.78 3.45 -4.24
N PRO A 79 -14.47 2.33 -4.56
CA PRO A 79 -14.98 1.40 -3.56
C PRO A 79 -13.88 0.72 -2.73
N HIS A 80 -12.65 0.67 -3.25
CA HIS A 80 -11.49 0.09 -2.58
C HIS A 80 -10.40 1.14 -2.27
N ASP A 81 -10.73 2.43 -2.41
CA ASP A 81 -9.83 3.56 -2.17
C ASP A 81 -10.46 4.53 -1.15
N VAL A 82 -10.15 5.84 -1.24
CA VAL A 82 -10.85 6.85 -0.44
C VAL A 82 -12.28 7.02 -0.94
N GLN A 83 -13.20 7.17 -0.01
CA GLN A 83 -14.53 7.71 -0.26
C GLN A 83 -14.70 8.98 0.58
N THR A 84 -15.46 9.95 0.07
CA THR A 84 -15.61 11.24 0.73
C THR A 84 -17.05 11.71 0.75
N SER A 85 -17.42 12.42 1.80
CA SER A 85 -18.75 13.03 1.98
C SER A 85 -18.60 14.42 2.61
N ILE A 86 -19.58 15.28 2.37
CA ILE A 86 -19.68 16.60 3.00
C ILE A 86 -21.04 16.71 3.70
N ILE A 87 -20.99 17.15 4.95
CA ILE A 87 -22.17 17.54 5.73
C ILE A 87 -22.04 19.02 6.09
N HIS A 88 -23.12 19.77 5.86
CA HIS A 88 -23.20 21.18 6.21
C HIS A 88 -23.57 21.37 7.68
N ILE A 89 -22.81 22.22 8.38
CA ILE A 89 -23.28 22.84 9.63
C ILE A 89 -24.15 24.03 9.24
N SER A 90 -25.40 24.00 9.70
CA SER A 90 -26.39 25.06 9.53
C SER A 90 -27.47 24.92 10.63
N THR A 91 -28.63 25.58 10.49
CA THR A 91 -29.77 25.35 11.40
C THR A 91 -30.22 23.88 11.39
N VAL A 92 -30.21 23.22 10.23
CA VAL A 92 -30.54 21.78 10.06
C VAL A 92 -29.42 21.11 9.28
N PRO A 93 -28.74 20.08 9.83
CA PRO A 93 -27.64 19.44 9.11
C PRO A 93 -28.14 18.73 7.86
N THR A 94 -27.44 18.95 6.75
CA THR A 94 -27.75 18.34 5.44
C THR A 94 -26.51 17.71 4.85
N ILE A 95 -26.70 16.63 4.10
CA ILE A 95 -25.64 15.98 3.34
C ILE A 95 -25.59 16.59 1.94
N GLU A 96 -24.40 17.01 1.50
CA GLU A 96 -24.18 17.50 0.13
C GLU A 96 -24.13 16.30 -0.85
N PHE A 97 -23.38 15.25 -0.48
CA PHE A 97 -23.35 13.97 -1.19
C PHE A 97 -22.91 12.82 -0.27
N PRO A 98 -23.40 11.58 -0.51
CA PRO A 98 -22.96 10.38 0.21
C PRO A 98 -21.56 9.90 -0.20
N PHE A 99 -20.95 9.01 0.59
CA PHE A 99 -19.56 8.55 0.44
C PHE A 99 -19.29 7.85 -0.90
N ASP A 100 -20.23 7.05 -1.38
CA ASP A 100 -20.13 6.23 -2.58
C ASP A 100 -20.51 6.98 -3.88
N ARG A 101 -20.83 8.28 -3.78
CA ARG A 101 -21.39 9.03 -4.91
C ARG A 101 -20.41 9.24 -6.06
N TYR A 102 -19.14 9.50 -5.75
CA TYR A 102 -18.15 9.95 -6.73
C TYR A 102 -16.94 9.01 -6.79
N PRO A 103 -16.72 8.32 -7.92
CA PRO A 103 -15.67 7.31 -8.05
C PRO A 103 -14.35 7.87 -8.61
N SER A 104 -14.18 9.19 -8.72
CA SER A 104 -12.93 9.77 -9.24
C SER A 104 -12.62 11.13 -8.62
N SER A 105 -11.34 11.48 -8.62
CA SER A 105 -10.85 12.78 -8.13
C SER A 105 -11.52 13.92 -8.89
N GLU A 106 -11.62 13.84 -10.22
CA GLU A 106 -12.25 14.88 -11.05
C GLU A 106 -13.70 15.12 -10.67
N ALA A 107 -14.47 14.05 -10.43
CA ALA A 107 -15.88 14.15 -10.04
C ALA A 107 -16.03 14.79 -8.65
N VAL A 108 -15.21 14.37 -7.68
CA VAL A 108 -15.15 14.98 -6.33
C VAL A 108 -14.80 16.47 -6.42
N GLN A 109 -13.78 16.82 -7.22
CA GLN A 109 -13.35 18.21 -7.42
C GLN A 109 -14.46 19.10 -8.00
N GLN A 110 -15.23 18.57 -8.96
CA GLN A 110 -16.36 19.28 -9.55
C GLN A 110 -17.52 19.42 -8.56
N ALA A 111 -17.83 18.37 -7.80
CA ALA A 111 -18.87 18.39 -6.79
C ALA A 111 -18.60 19.47 -5.74
N ILE A 112 -17.40 19.46 -5.14
CA ILE A 112 -17.01 20.46 -4.14
C ILE A 112 -17.05 21.88 -4.73
N ARG A 113 -16.60 22.06 -5.98
CA ARG A 113 -16.67 23.35 -6.66
C ARG A 113 -18.12 23.85 -6.80
N GLY A 114 -19.08 22.95 -6.98
CA GLY A 114 -20.51 23.25 -7.11
C GLY A 114 -21.25 23.51 -5.79
N THR A 115 -20.70 23.08 -4.66
CA THR A 115 -21.35 23.18 -3.34
C THR A 115 -21.73 24.60 -2.96
N GLN A 116 -22.94 24.80 -2.44
CA GLN A 116 -23.49 26.11 -2.09
C GLN A 116 -23.57 26.27 -0.56
N GLN A 117 -23.39 27.51 -0.10
CA GLN A 117 -23.58 27.85 1.32
C GLN A 117 -25.08 27.89 1.64
N LEU A 118 -25.46 27.31 2.77
CA LEU A 118 -26.88 27.18 3.15
C LEU A 118 -27.38 28.31 4.06
N MET A 119 -26.47 29.02 4.73
CA MET A 119 -26.75 30.03 5.76
C MET A 119 -27.47 29.43 6.98
N GLY A 120 -27.88 30.29 7.92
CA GLY A 120 -28.57 29.89 9.15
C GLY A 120 -27.67 29.83 10.37
N ASP A 121 -28.10 29.10 11.40
CA ASP A 121 -27.41 28.97 12.68
C ASP A 121 -26.22 28.00 12.60
N THR A 122 -25.37 27.99 13.64
CA THR A 122 -24.16 27.14 13.71
C THR A 122 -24.40 25.95 14.65
N ASN A 123 -25.41 25.10 14.35
CA ASN A 123 -25.75 23.94 15.19
C ASN A 123 -24.79 22.76 14.94
N THR A 124 -23.56 22.85 15.44
CA THR A 124 -22.50 21.85 15.22
C THR A 124 -22.79 20.53 15.94
N GLY A 125 -23.34 20.55 17.15
CA GLY A 125 -23.67 19.36 17.93
C GLY A 125 -24.67 18.45 17.22
N LYS A 126 -25.72 19.05 16.63
CA LYS A 126 -26.64 18.33 15.73
C LYS A 126 -25.94 17.79 14.49
N ALA A 127 -25.06 18.57 13.86
CA ALA A 127 -24.33 18.15 12.68
C ALA A 127 -23.38 16.97 12.97
N LEU A 128 -22.73 16.95 14.14
CA LEU A 128 -21.92 15.83 14.62
C LEU A 128 -22.76 14.58 14.90
N SER A 129 -23.93 14.75 15.51
CA SER A 129 -24.87 13.63 15.73
C SER A 129 -25.33 13.02 14.40
N PHE A 130 -25.62 13.87 13.41
CA PHE A 130 -25.98 13.45 12.06
C PHE A 130 -24.80 12.78 11.33
N ALA A 131 -23.58 13.32 11.46
CA ALA A 131 -22.38 12.72 10.90
C ALA A 131 -22.10 11.32 11.48
N LYS A 132 -22.32 11.14 12.78
CA LYS A 132 -22.24 9.82 13.42
C LYS A 132 -23.19 8.82 12.76
N GLU A 133 -24.43 9.19 12.49
CA GLU A 133 -25.34 8.31 11.77
C GLU A 133 -24.79 7.96 10.38
N LYS A 134 -24.30 8.96 9.62
CA LYS A 134 -23.82 8.74 8.25
C LYS A 134 -22.53 7.93 8.15
N PHE A 135 -21.61 8.03 9.11
CA PHE A 135 -20.37 7.25 9.12
C PHE A 135 -20.58 5.73 9.27
N PHE A 136 -21.75 5.30 9.73
CA PHE A 136 -22.00 3.91 10.14
C PHE A 136 -23.31 3.35 9.55
N THR A 137 -23.81 3.94 8.47
CA THR A 137 -24.97 3.47 7.71
C THR A 137 -24.59 3.17 6.27
N ASP A 138 -24.98 1.99 5.79
CA ASP A 138 -24.78 1.57 4.40
C ASP A 138 -25.53 2.51 3.43
N GLU A 139 -26.66 3.09 3.84
CA GLU A 139 -27.44 4.04 3.04
C GLU A 139 -26.65 5.32 2.70
N ALA A 140 -25.63 5.65 3.50
CA ALA A 140 -24.75 6.79 3.24
C ALA A 140 -23.52 6.40 2.40
N GLY A 141 -23.43 5.13 1.97
CA GLY A 141 -22.29 4.57 1.25
C GLY A 141 -21.08 4.30 2.13
N SER A 142 -21.21 4.38 3.46
CA SER A 142 -20.08 4.28 4.38
C SER A 142 -19.67 2.83 4.63
N ARG A 143 -18.36 2.53 4.63
CA ARG A 143 -17.86 1.15 4.70
C ARG A 143 -17.50 0.75 6.14
N PRO A 144 -18.05 -0.33 6.72
CA PRO A 144 -17.85 -0.63 8.14
C PRO A 144 -16.40 -0.97 8.52
N ASP A 145 -15.61 -1.47 7.58
CA ASP A 145 -14.27 -2.03 7.81
C ASP A 145 -13.10 -1.08 7.48
N VAL A 146 -13.37 0.19 7.18
CA VAL A 146 -12.34 1.15 6.75
C VAL A 146 -12.16 2.26 7.79
N PRO A 147 -10.96 2.85 7.92
CA PRO A 147 -10.73 3.95 8.85
C PRO A 147 -11.62 5.15 8.52
N LYS A 148 -12.27 5.70 9.55
CA LYS A 148 -13.16 6.86 9.49
C LYS A 148 -12.40 8.11 9.93
N VAL A 149 -12.43 9.15 9.10
CA VAL A 149 -11.80 10.44 9.37
C VAL A 149 -12.83 11.53 9.26
N LEU A 150 -12.94 12.36 10.30
CA LEU A 150 -13.72 13.58 10.30
C LEU A 150 -12.77 14.78 10.16
N VAL A 151 -12.99 15.61 9.15
CA VAL A 151 -12.32 16.91 9.01
C VAL A 151 -13.38 17.99 9.24
N TRP A 152 -13.35 18.62 10.41
CA TRP A 152 -14.28 19.68 10.77
C TRP A 152 -13.64 21.03 10.48
N VAL A 153 -14.25 21.82 9.60
CA VAL A 153 -13.81 23.19 9.28
C VAL A 153 -14.88 24.18 9.76
N THR A 154 -14.51 25.11 10.63
CA THR A 154 -15.43 26.10 11.22
C THR A 154 -14.76 27.46 11.45
N ASP A 155 -15.54 28.53 11.43
CA ASP A 155 -15.10 29.88 11.74
C ASP A 155 -15.30 30.25 13.22
N GLY A 156 -16.05 29.47 14.01
CA GLY A 156 -16.48 29.95 15.32
C GLY A 156 -17.18 28.96 16.26
N PHE A 157 -18.06 29.52 17.10
CA PHE A 157 -18.71 28.83 18.21
C PHE A 157 -19.98 28.13 17.75
N SER A 158 -20.20 26.94 18.29
CA SER A 158 -21.47 26.24 18.13
C SER A 158 -22.58 26.90 18.95
N THR A 159 -23.82 26.84 18.46
CA THR A 159 -25.03 27.26 19.20
C THR A 159 -25.61 26.17 20.08
N ASP A 160 -25.09 24.94 19.99
CA ASP A 160 -25.44 23.76 20.79
C ASP A 160 -24.20 22.99 21.27
N ASP A 161 -24.39 22.13 22.28
CA ASP A 161 -23.29 21.36 22.89
C ASP A 161 -22.72 20.31 21.93
N ILE A 162 -21.41 20.38 21.68
CA ILE A 162 -20.69 19.48 20.79
C ILE A 162 -20.09 18.28 21.53
N SER A 163 -19.97 18.35 22.86
CA SER A 163 -19.13 17.42 23.64
C SER A 163 -19.66 15.98 23.60
N PRO A 164 -20.96 15.71 23.88
CA PRO A 164 -21.50 14.35 23.82
C PRO A 164 -21.39 13.69 22.42
N PRO A 165 -21.84 14.31 21.30
CA PRO A 165 -21.75 13.66 19.99
C PRO A 165 -20.30 13.52 19.51
N MET A 166 -19.41 14.46 19.84
CA MET A 166 -17.99 14.33 19.51
C MET A 166 -17.33 13.17 20.27
N GLN A 167 -17.64 13.01 21.56
CA GLN A 167 -17.10 11.91 22.34
C GLN A 167 -17.54 10.56 21.76
N LEU A 168 -18.80 10.42 21.36
CA LEU A 168 -19.29 9.21 20.70
C LEU A 168 -18.55 8.91 19.38
N LEU A 169 -18.30 9.91 18.54
CA LEU A 169 -17.53 9.73 17.31
C LEU A 169 -16.12 9.20 17.60
N LYS A 170 -15.42 9.79 18.59
CA LYS A 170 -14.10 9.33 19.03
C LYS A 170 -14.13 7.91 19.60
N ASP A 171 -15.14 7.59 20.42
CA ASP A 171 -15.33 6.26 21.01
C ASP A 171 -15.61 5.21 19.94
N MET A 172 -16.29 5.59 18.84
CA MET A 172 -16.50 4.75 17.66
C MET A 172 -15.28 4.69 16.72
N GLY A 173 -14.19 5.33 17.10
CA GLY A 173 -12.91 5.25 16.41
C GLY A 173 -12.70 6.21 15.25
N VAL A 174 -13.53 7.25 15.16
CA VAL A 174 -13.34 8.31 14.15
C VAL A 174 -12.14 9.15 14.54
N THR A 175 -11.18 9.29 13.62
CA THR A 175 -10.06 10.23 13.79
C THR A 175 -10.54 11.63 13.42
N VAL A 176 -10.44 12.57 14.35
CA VAL A 176 -11.01 13.91 14.23
C VAL A 176 -9.90 14.94 14.04
N PHE A 177 -9.94 15.63 12.90
CA PHE A 177 -9.15 16.81 12.60
C PHE A 177 -10.05 18.04 12.60
N ILE A 178 -9.57 19.13 13.18
CA ILE A 178 -10.29 20.40 13.29
C ILE A 178 -9.43 21.51 12.68
N VAL A 179 -10.04 22.29 11.80
CA VAL A 179 -9.48 23.49 11.20
C VAL A 179 -10.37 24.66 11.59
N SER A 180 -9.88 25.52 12.48
CA SER A 180 -10.58 26.73 12.92
C SER A 180 -10.05 27.92 12.14
N THR A 181 -10.91 28.57 11.35
CA THR A 181 -10.56 29.80 10.60
C THR A 181 -10.82 31.09 11.36
N GLY A 182 -11.47 31.01 12.53
CA GLY A 182 -11.76 32.18 13.36
C GLY A 182 -11.52 31.94 14.85
N ARG A 183 -12.30 32.62 15.70
CA ARG A 183 -12.07 32.69 17.16
C ARG A 183 -12.69 31.50 17.90
N GLY A 184 -12.41 30.28 17.46
CA GLY A 184 -12.85 29.07 18.15
C GLY A 184 -12.30 28.98 19.58
N ASN A 185 -13.05 28.33 20.47
CA ASN A 185 -12.58 28.08 21.84
C ASN A 185 -11.52 26.99 21.86
N PHE A 186 -10.27 27.35 22.10
CA PHE A 186 -9.15 26.41 22.14
C PHE A 186 -9.40 25.21 23.07
N LEU A 187 -9.99 25.41 24.25
CA LEU A 187 -10.21 24.32 25.20
C LEU A 187 -11.25 23.32 24.69
N GLU A 188 -12.35 23.82 24.11
CA GLU A 188 -13.41 22.99 23.54
C GLU A 188 -12.91 22.24 22.29
N LEU A 189 -12.26 22.95 21.36
CA LEU A 189 -11.75 22.35 20.13
C LEU A 189 -10.59 21.37 20.40
N SER A 190 -9.73 21.64 21.37
CA SER A 190 -8.65 20.72 21.78
C SER A 190 -9.20 19.45 22.41
N ALA A 191 -10.29 19.54 23.18
CA ALA A 191 -10.97 18.36 23.72
C ALA A 191 -11.74 17.57 22.63
N ALA A 192 -12.20 18.26 21.60
CA ALA A 192 -12.90 17.67 20.46
C ALA A 192 -11.97 16.96 19.47
N ALA A 193 -10.79 17.51 19.21
CA ALA A 193 -9.80 16.93 18.31
C ALA A 193 -9.22 15.60 18.84
N SER A 194 -8.75 14.76 17.91
CA SER A 194 -8.00 13.55 18.28
C SER A 194 -6.61 13.91 18.86
N GLN A 195 -6.07 13.01 19.67
CA GLN A 195 -4.75 13.21 20.26
C GLN A 195 -3.64 12.78 19.28
N PRO A 196 -2.48 13.47 19.26
CA PRO A 196 -2.20 14.67 20.03
C PRO A 196 -2.74 15.95 19.33
N PRO A 197 -3.20 16.98 20.06
CA PRO A 197 -3.90 18.13 19.48
C PRO A 197 -3.05 18.92 18.49
N GLU A 198 -1.74 19.01 18.70
CA GLU A 198 -0.83 19.74 17.81
C GLU A 198 -0.78 19.17 16.38
N LYS A 199 -1.28 17.95 16.16
CA LYS A 199 -1.41 17.35 14.82
C LYS A 199 -2.83 17.39 14.27
N HIS A 200 -3.82 17.58 15.14
CA HIS A 200 -5.23 17.41 14.83
C HIS A 200 -6.05 18.69 14.97
N LEU A 201 -5.50 19.75 15.53
CA LEU A 201 -6.15 21.04 15.71
C LEU A 201 -5.28 22.15 15.11
N HIS A 202 -5.83 22.82 14.11
CA HIS A 202 -5.17 23.90 13.39
C HIS A 202 -5.97 25.19 13.51
N PHE A 203 -5.34 26.24 14.03
CA PHE A 203 -5.86 27.61 13.97
C PHE A 203 -5.13 28.36 12.88
N VAL A 204 -5.84 28.81 11.87
CA VAL A 204 -5.24 29.41 10.68
C VAL A 204 -6.16 30.48 10.12
N ASP A 205 -5.62 31.57 9.58
CA ASP A 205 -6.45 32.50 8.82
C ASP A 205 -7.00 31.79 7.58
N VAL A 206 -8.18 32.21 7.11
CA VAL A 206 -8.78 31.61 5.92
C VAL A 206 -7.89 31.75 4.68
N ASP A 207 -7.11 32.83 4.59
CA ASP A 207 -6.17 33.06 3.48
C ASP A 207 -4.92 32.17 3.58
N ASP A 208 -4.61 31.67 4.79
CA ASP A 208 -3.45 30.85 5.10
C ASP A 208 -3.76 29.34 5.12
N LEU A 209 -5.01 28.94 4.88
CA LEU A 209 -5.40 27.53 4.71
C LEU A 209 -4.45 26.71 3.79
N PRO A 210 -3.92 27.24 2.67
CA PRO A 210 -2.98 26.53 1.83
C PRO A 210 -1.70 26.07 2.56
N ILE A 211 -1.29 26.75 3.63
CA ILE A 211 -0.08 26.46 4.40
C ILE A 211 -0.23 25.12 5.12
N ILE A 212 -1.39 24.88 5.75
CA ILE A 212 -1.64 23.67 6.54
C ILE A 212 -2.09 22.47 5.69
N THR A 213 -2.47 22.68 4.43
CA THR A 213 -3.00 21.62 3.55
C THR A 213 -2.09 20.40 3.47
N LYS A 214 -0.78 20.62 3.31
CA LYS A 214 0.19 19.53 3.22
C LYS A 214 0.31 18.80 4.55
N GLU A 215 0.47 19.56 5.65
CA GLU A 215 0.61 18.99 6.99
C GLU A 215 -0.61 18.17 7.39
N LEU A 216 -1.82 18.70 7.17
CA LEU A 216 -3.05 17.99 7.47
C LEU A 216 -3.19 16.71 6.63
N ARG A 217 -2.83 16.77 5.35
CA ARG A 217 -2.82 15.58 4.48
C ARG A 217 -1.83 14.53 4.96
N ASP A 218 -0.63 14.94 5.33
CA ASP A 218 0.41 14.06 5.87
C ASP A 218 -0.06 13.45 7.21
N ALA A 219 -0.81 14.18 8.04
CA ALA A 219 -1.39 13.68 9.28
C ALA A 219 -2.53 12.66 9.04
N ILE A 220 -3.44 12.93 8.11
CA ILE A 220 -4.53 12.00 7.71
C ILE A 220 -3.95 10.68 7.20
N THR A 221 -2.82 10.72 6.49
CA THR A 221 -2.17 9.53 5.92
C THR A 221 -1.27 8.80 6.93
N ALA A 222 -0.57 9.53 7.79
CA ALA A 222 0.36 8.96 8.78
C ALA A 222 -0.31 8.26 9.97
N THR A 223 -1.58 8.58 10.25
CA THR A 223 -2.37 8.01 11.36
C THR A 223 -2.92 6.60 11.06
N ARG A 224 -2.54 6.00 9.93
CA ARG A 224 -3.12 4.74 9.45
C ARG A 224 -2.12 3.59 9.41
N LEU A 225 -2.63 2.40 9.69
CA LEU A 225 -1.99 1.13 9.39
C LEU A 225 -1.80 1.03 7.88
N ARG A 226 -0.56 0.83 7.46
CA ARG A 226 -0.20 0.68 6.04
C ARG A 226 0.82 -0.42 5.84
N ALA A 227 0.79 -1.02 4.66
CA ALA A 227 1.82 -1.94 4.21
C ALA A 227 2.84 -1.20 3.32
N VAL A 228 4.12 -1.52 3.48
CA VAL A 228 5.24 -1.06 2.67
C VAL A 228 6.17 -2.23 2.37
N ASP A 229 7.18 -2.04 1.53
CA ASP A 229 8.13 -3.09 1.14
C ASP A 229 7.40 -4.38 0.67
N ILE A 230 6.36 -4.22 -0.16
CA ILE A 230 5.51 -5.32 -0.59
C ILE A 230 6.28 -6.17 -1.61
N THR A 231 6.35 -7.48 -1.35
CA THR A 231 6.92 -8.48 -2.26
C THR A 231 5.85 -9.49 -2.67
N SER A 232 6.24 -10.51 -3.43
CA SER A 232 5.37 -11.64 -3.75
C SER A 232 5.06 -12.56 -2.56
N SER A 233 5.75 -12.42 -1.42
CA SER A 233 5.55 -13.31 -0.26
C SER A 233 5.65 -12.63 1.11
N SER A 234 5.77 -11.31 1.14
CA SER A 234 5.91 -10.54 2.37
C SER A 234 5.47 -9.09 2.18
N PHE A 235 5.17 -8.43 3.28
CA PHE A 235 5.10 -6.98 3.34
C PHE A 235 5.40 -6.52 4.77
N ARG A 236 5.87 -5.29 4.91
CA ARG A 236 6.10 -4.65 6.21
C ARG A 236 4.91 -3.78 6.56
N LEU A 237 4.28 -4.08 7.68
CA LEU A 237 3.25 -3.23 8.28
C LEU A 237 3.91 -2.11 9.09
N MET A 238 3.33 -0.92 8.99
CA MET A 238 3.69 0.24 9.81
C MET A 238 2.41 0.94 10.30
N TRP A 239 2.41 1.39 11.54
CA TRP A 239 1.27 2.08 12.18
C TRP A 239 1.75 3.20 13.12
N PRO A 240 0.91 4.21 13.42
CA PRO A 240 1.26 5.22 14.41
C PRO A 240 1.45 4.61 15.80
N LYS A 241 2.18 5.29 16.67
CA LYS A 241 2.29 4.88 18.08
C LYS A 241 0.96 5.15 18.78
N LEU A 242 0.15 4.11 18.95
CA LEU A 242 -1.14 4.17 19.64
C LEU A 242 -1.02 3.84 21.13
N LEU A 243 -0.03 3.03 21.51
CA LEU A 243 0.22 2.59 22.88
C LEU A 243 1.52 3.18 23.44
N SER A 244 1.52 3.45 24.74
CA SER A 244 2.69 3.88 25.51
C SER A 244 3.45 2.66 26.04
N SER A 245 4.74 2.83 26.36
CA SER A 245 5.55 1.74 26.92
C SER A 245 4.93 1.22 28.22
N GLY A 246 4.50 -0.05 28.24
CA GLY A 246 3.91 -0.70 29.41
C GLY A 246 2.39 -0.55 29.57
N THR A 247 1.69 0.09 28.62
CA THR A 247 0.23 0.30 28.71
C THR A 247 -0.60 -0.69 27.87
N GLY A 248 0.02 -1.68 27.23
CA GLY A 248 -0.70 -2.60 26.36
C GLY A 248 0.14 -3.40 25.36
N TYR A 249 -0.56 -4.11 24.48
CA TYR A 249 0.01 -4.83 23.34
C TYR A 249 -0.92 -4.72 22.13
N TYR A 250 -0.43 -5.01 20.94
CA TYR A 250 -1.27 -5.11 19.75
C TYR A 250 -1.57 -6.57 19.45
N VAL A 251 -2.80 -6.85 19.04
CA VAL A 251 -3.18 -8.11 18.39
C VAL A 251 -3.31 -7.83 16.91
N LEU A 252 -2.46 -8.45 16.11
CA LEU A 252 -2.52 -8.38 14.67
C LEU A 252 -3.27 -9.60 14.14
N GLU A 253 -4.29 -9.37 13.34
CA GLU A 253 -5.04 -10.39 12.63
C GLU A 253 -4.88 -10.18 11.13
N TYR A 254 -4.56 -11.23 10.37
CA TYR A 254 -4.48 -11.13 8.92
C TYR A 254 -5.10 -12.36 8.26
N THR A 255 -5.90 -12.11 7.22
CA THR A 255 -6.71 -13.14 6.56
C THR A 255 -6.68 -12.93 5.05
N PRO A 256 -6.41 -13.98 4.24
CA PRO A 256 -6.58 -13.91 2.79
C PRO A 256 -8.04 -13.59 2.46
N ALA A 257 -8.28 -12.62 1.58
CA ALA A 257 -9.62 -12.15 1.23
C ALA A 257 -10.49 -13.26 0.61
N GLU A 258 -9.88 -14.20 -0.11
CA GLU A 258 -10.56 -15.34 -0.73
C GLU A 258 -10.77 -16.52 0.21
N GLU A 259 -10.00 -16.60 1.31
CA GLU A 259 -10.05 -17.68 2.30
C GLU A 259 -10.28 -17.13 3.72
N PRO A 260 -11.49 -16.60 4.03
CA PRO A 260 -11.78 -16.00 5.33
C PRO A 260 -11.61 -16.96 6.52
N GLY A 261 -11.60 -18.28 6.28
CA GLY A 261 -11.36 -19.30 7.29
C GLY A 261 -9.90 -19.44 7.74
N ARG A 262 -8.93 -18.86 7.00
CA ARG A 262 -7.50 -18.92 7.32
C ARG A 262 -7.03 -17.68 8.07
N LYS A 263 -7.74 -17.34 9.14
CA LYS A 263 -7.37 -16.22 10.02
C LYS A 263 -6.10 -16.56 10.80
N LEU A 264 -5.09 -15.72 10.65
CA LEU A 264 -3.83 -15.81 11.38
C LEU A 264 -3.76 -14.66 12.39
N THR A 265 -3.26 -14.94 13.59
CA THR A 265 -3.17 -13.96 14.68
C THR A 265 -1.78 -13.94 15.28
N GLN A 266 -1.26 -12.74 15.54
CA GLN A 266 0.03 -12.53 16.15
C GLN A 266 -0.03 -11.40 17.19
N GLN A 267 0.52 -11.65 18.37
CA GLN A 267 0.67 -10.62 19.39
C GLN A 267 1.98 -9.83 19.18
N VAL A 268 1.90 -8.51 19.28
CA VAL A 268 3.02 -7.59 19.11
C VAL A 268 3.12 -6.67 20.32
N SER A 269 4.32 -6.43 20.82
CA SER A 269 4.52 -5.53 21.95
C SER A 269 4.07 -4.09 21.63
N GLY A 270 3.50 -3.39 22.62
CA GLY A 270 2.91 -2.06 22.46
C GLY A 270 3.91 -0.94 22.11
N ASP A 271 5.21 -1.16 22.30
CA ASP A 271 6.29 -0.25 21.92
C ASP A 271 6.64 -0.31 20.42
N ARG A 272 6.21 -1.35 19.71
CA ARG A 272 6.49 -1.52 18.28
C ARG A 272 5.47 -0.76 17.42
N THR A 273 5.97 -0.18 16.34
CA THR A 273 5.20 0.50 15.29
C THR A 273 5.44 -0.10 13.90
N SER A 274 6.14 -1.23 13.83
CA SER A 274 6.31 -1.98 12.59
C SER A 274 6.46 -3.49 12.82
N LEU A 275 6.02 -4.26 11.83
CA LEU A 275 6.15 -5.71 11.78
C LEU A 275 6.30 -6.20 10.34
N LEU A 276 7.25 -7.10 10.09
CA LEU A 276 7.37 -7.79 8.81
C LEU A 276 6.50 -9.06 8.85
N LEU A 277 5.52 -9.15 7.96
CA LEU A 277 4.82 -10.41 7.68
C LEU A 277 5.47 -11.11 6.50
N ASN A 278 5.68 -12.42 6.65
CA ASN A 278 6.35 -13.27 5.67
C ASN A 278 5.53 -14.54 5.41
N ASP A 279 6.01 -15.34 4.45
CA ASP A 279 5.42 -16.63 4.06
C ASP A 279 3.95 -16.51 3.61
N LEU A 280 3.67 -15.41 2.91
CA LEU A 280 2.39 -15.10 2.31
C LEU A 280 2.32 -15.67 0.89
N ALA A 281 1.11 -16.04 0.45
CA ALA A 281 0.85 -16.40 -0.94
C ALA A 281 0.98 -15.18 -1.88
N PRO A 282 1.51 -15.36 -3.10
CA PRO A 282 1.61 -14.31 -4.12
C PRO A 282 0.25 -13.96 -4.73
N GLU A 283 0.15 -12.77 -5.34
CA GLU A 283 -1.09 -12.23 -5.95
C GLU A 283 -2.33 -12.32 -5.04
N THR A 284 -2.12 -12.29 -3.73
CA THR A 284 -3.18 -12.54 -2.75
C THR A 284 -3.43 -11.28 -1.96
N THR A 285 -4.68 -10.81 -1.95
CA THR A 285 -5.11 -9.70 -1.09
C THR A 285 -5.35 -10.20 0.33
N TYR A 286 -4.68 -9.58 1.30
CA TYR A 286 -4.87 -9.81 2.73
C TYR A 286 -5.64 -8.66 3.35
N LYS A 287 -6.69 -8.96 4.13
CA LYS A 287 -7.27 -8.03 5.11
C LYS A 287 -6.48 -8.15 6.40
N VAL A 288 -5.91 -7.04 6.86
CA VAL A 288 -5.10 -6.97 8.08
C VAL A 288 -5.80 -6.05 9.08
N VAL A 289 -5.99 -6.51 10.31
CA VAL A 289 -6.60 -5.76 11.42
C VAL A 289 -5.59 -5.68 12.56
N LEU A 290 -5.24 -4.47 12.97
CA LEU A 290 -4.41 -4.17 14.13
C LEU A 290 -5.33 -3.73 15.27
N ILE A 291 -5.42 -4.54 16.32
CA ILE A 291 -6.25 -4.28 17.50
C ILE A 291 -5.32 -3.82 18.64
N PRO A 292 -5.37 -2.55 19.04
CA PRO A 292 -4.63 -2.05 20.21
C PRO A 292 -5.36 -2.43 21.51
N GLU A 293 -4.74 -3.30 22.30
CA GLU A 293 -5.24 -3.70 23.62
C GLU A 293 -4.59 -2.81 24.68
N SER A 294 -5.40 -2.02 25.37
CA SER A 294 -4.98 -1.07 26.40
C SER A 294 -5.86 -1.18 27.64
N ASN A 295 -5.25 -1.02 28.82
CA ASN A 295 -5.97 -1.03 30.10
C ASN A 295 -6.45 0.35 30.57
N THR A 296 -6.08 1.43 29.87
CA THR A 296 -6.40 2.81 30.28
C THR A 296 -7.44 3.48 29.40
N GLN A 297 -7.49 3.12 28.12
CA GLN A 297 -8.33 3.78 27.13
C GLN A 297 -8.69 2.80 26.02
N TYR A 298 -9.95 2.82 25.58
CA TYR A 298 -10.34 2.12 24.36
C TYR A 298 -9.74 2.84 23.15
N ILE A 299 -9.05 2.07 22.31
CA ILE A 299 -8.49 2.56 21.05
C ILE A 299 -9.10 1.69 19.95
N PRO A 300 -9.68 2.28 18.90
CA PRO A 300 -10.29 1.52 17.82
C PRO A 300 -9.27 0.67 17.05
N PRO A 301 -9.67 -0.51 16.55
CA PRO A 301 -8.85 -1.28 15.61
C PRO A 301 -8.58 -0.51 14.31
N GLN A 302 -7.40 -0.70 13.75
CA GLN A 302 -7.07 -0.20 12.41
C GLN A 302 -7.08 -1.35 11.40
N THR A 303 -7.69 -1.13 10.25
CA THR A 303 -7.77 -2.14 9.19
C THR A 303 -7.09 -1.62 7.92
N THR A 304 -6.43 -2.51 7.20
CA THR A 304 -5.89 -2.24 5.87
C THR A 304 -6.03 -3.47 4.97
N ARG A 305 -6.00 -3.26 3.66
CA ARG A 305 -5.91 -4.32 2.65
C ARG A 305 -4.61 -4.16 1.89
N VAL A 306 -3.95 -5.28 1.63
CA VAL A 306 -2.68 -5.28 0.88
C VAL A 306 -2.63 -6.51 -0.02
N THR A 307 -2.25 -6.30 -1.27
CA THR A 307 -2.09 -7.38 -2.25
C THR A 307 -0.61 -7.65 -2.45
N THR A 308 -0.18 -8.89 -2.21
CA THR A 308 1.18 -9.32 -2.52
C THR A 308 1.42 -9.28 -4.02
N LEU A 309 2.65 -9.03 -4.44
CA LEU A 309 3.00 -8.94 -5.86
C LEU A 309 2.91 -10.30 -6.55
N GLN A 310 2.91 -10.27 -7.88
CA GLN A 310 3.12 -11.47 -8.69
C GLN A 310 4.47 -12.12 -8.37
N GLU A 311 4.48 -13.44 -8.23
CA GLU A 311 5.70 -14.22 -8.08
C GLU A 311 6.48 -14.20 -9.40
N GLU A 312 7.58 -13.45 -9.46
CA GLU A 312 8.46 -13.46 -10.63
C GLU A 312 9.07 -14.85 -10.84
N ILE A 313 8.96 -15.36 -12.07
CA ILE A 313 9.46 -16.69 -12.42
C ILE A 313 10.90 -16.57 -12.95
N SER A 314 11.87 -17.05 -12.18
CA SER A 314 13.27 -17.32 -12.53
C SER A 314 13.57 -18.84 -12.73
N PRO A 315 14.61 -19.21 -13.49
CA PRO A 315 15.39 -18.36 -14.39
C PRO A 315 14.68 -18.11 -15.73
N THR A 316 14.68 -16.86 -16.20
CA THR A 316 14.26 -16.53 -17.59
C THR A 316 15.45 -16.50 -18.54
N ARG A 317 16.66 -16.30 -18.01
CA ARG A 317 17.91 -16.31 -18.77
C ARG A 317 19.01 -17.03 -17.98
N ILE A 318 19.81 -17.84 -18.69
CA ILE A 318 21.08 -18.39 -18.20
C ILE A 318 22.20 -17.86 -19.09
N VAL A 319 23.30 -17.44 -18.47
CA VAL A 319 24.52 -16.99 -19.14
C VAL A 319 25.68 -17.88 -18.67
N ILE A 320 26.49 -18.32 -19.63
CA ILE A 320 27.73 -19.05 -19.37
C ILE A 320 28.89 -18.09 -19.62
N SER A 321 29.79 -17.97 -18.66
CA SER A 321 30.97 -17.10 -18.74
C SER A 321 32.20 -17.76 -18.13
N GLU A 322 33.37 -17.12 -18.25
CA GLU A 322 34.62 -17.53 -17.58
C GLU A 322 34.98 -19.01 -17.83
N SER A 323 34.80 -19.50 -19.06
CA SER A 323 35.10 -20.89 -19.39
C SER A 323 36.61 -21.14 -19.41
N THR A 324 37.05 -22.17 -18.68
CA THR A 324 38.44 -22.66 -18.62
C THR A 324 38.47 -24.13 -19.08
N PRO A 325 39.65 -24.79 -19.12
CA PRO A 325 39.72 -26.23 -19.40
C PRO A 325 38.98 -27.12 -18.38
N HIS A 326 38.80 -26.66 -17.14
CA HIS A 326 38.25 -27.47 -16.04
C HIS A 326 37.08 -26.82 -15.28
N SER A 327 36.64 -25.64 -15.69
CA SER A 327 35.54 -24.93 -15.05
C SER A 327 34.82 -23.97 -15.99
N PHE A 328 33.62 -23.56 -15.61
CA PHE A 328 32.95 -22.38 -16.17
C PHE A 328 31.98 -21.78 -15.14
N ARG A 329 31.69 -20.50 -15.26
CA ARG A 329 30.68 -19.81 -14.44
C ARG A 329 29.31 -19.92 -15.09
N VAL A 330 28.31 -20.20 -14.28
CA VAL A 330 26.89 -20.19 -14.65
C VAL A 330 26.24 -19.06 -13.87
N SER A 331 25.57 -18.14 -14.57
CA SER A 331 24.76 -17.09 -13.95
C SER A 331 23.35 -17.09 -14.53
N TRP A 332 22.39 -16.62 -13.74
CA TRP A 332 20.98 -16.58 -14.12
C TRP A 332 20.33 -15.27 -13.69
N SER A 333 19.26 -14.89 -14.39
CA SER A 333 18.44 -13.73 -14.04
C SER A 333 16.97 -13.96 -14.38
N PRO A 334 16.04 -13.23 -13.71
CA PRO A 334 16.23 -12.39 -12.52
C PRO A 334 16.54 -13.23 -11.25
N THR A 335 16.82 -12.59 -10.11
CA THR A 335 16.85 -13.27 -8.79
C THR A 335 15.71 -12.77 -7.91
N PRO A 336 14.53 -13.41 -8.02
CA PRO A 336 13.38 -13.05 -7.21
C PRO A 336 13.62 -13.36 -5.73
N ASP A 337 13.09 -12.51 -4.85
CA ASP A 337 13.12 -12.73 -3.39
C ASP A 337 12.34 -13.98 -2.94
N SER A 338 11.47 -14.52 -3.81
CA SER A 338 10.66 -15.71 -3.56
C SER A 338 11.42 -17.04 -3.71
N VAL A 339 12.62 -17.02 -4.32
CA VAL A 339 13.41 -18.24 -4.51
C VAL A 339 14.14 -18.61 -3.22
N VAL A 340 13.91 -19.82 -2.74
CA VAL A 340 14.58 -20.36 -1.53
C VAL A 340 15.97 -20.87 -1.90
N SER A 341 16.05 -21.62 -3.00
CA SER A 341 17.29 -22.20 -3.50
C SER A 341 17.22 -22.43 -5.00
N TYR A 342 18.39 -22.50 -5.63
CA TYR A 342 18.56 -22.96 -6.99
C TYR A 342 19.22 -24.33 -7.00
N GLN A 343 18.69 -25.24 -7.81
CA GLN A 343 19.25 -26.55 -8.09
C GLN A 343 19.91 -26.53 -9.47
N VAL A 344 21.23 -26.60 -9.50
CA VAL A 344 22.05 -26.61 -10.72
C VAL A 344 22.44 -28.04 -11.05
N LEU A 345 21.76 -28.62 -12.04
CA LEU A 345 22.03 -29.95 -12.57
C LEU A 345 22.94 -29.84 -13.79
N TYR A 346 24.07 -30.55 -13.82
CA TYR A 346 25.00 -30.50 -14.94
C TYR A 346 25.61 -31.87 -15.27
N GLY A 347 25.78 -32.16 -16.56
CA GLY A 347 26.35 -33.42 -17.04
C GLY A 347 27.00 -33.31 -18.42
N PRO A 348 28.04 -34.10 -18.73
CA PRO A 348 28.71 -34.07 -20.04
C PRO A 348 27.85 -34.69 -21.14
N LEU A 349 28.00 -34.21 -22.37
CA LEU A 349 27.38 -34.73 -23.58
C LEU A 349 28.47 -35.26 -24.54
N PRO A 350 28.42 -36.53 -24.99
CA PRO A 350 27.45 -37.57 -24.62
C PRO A 350 27.78 -38.19 -23.24
N GLY A 351 26.77 -38.42 -22.42
CA GLY A 351 26.93 -39.00 -21.09
C GLY A 351 25.62 -39.05 -20.32
N ASN A 352 25.48 -40.04 -19.43
CA ASN A 352 24.32 -40.20 -18.54
C ASN A 352 24.65 -39.86 -17.08
N SER A 353 25.82 -39.29 -16.81
CA SER A 353 26.18 -38.81 -15.48
C SER A 353 25.75 -37.35 -15.32
N ALA A 354 24.99 -37.05 -14.28
CA ALA A 354 24.64 -35.69 -13.90
C ALA A 354 24.97 -35.46 -12.43
N LYS A 355 25.49 -34.29 -12.12
CA LYS A 355 25.78 -33.81 -10.76
C LYS A 355 24.77 -32.71 -10.43
N LEU A 356 24.29 -32.72 -9.20
CA LEU A 356 23.40 -31.69 -8.66
C LEU A 356 24.19 -30.82 -7.67
N LEU A 357 24.10 -29.51 -7.84
CA LEU A 357 24.64 -28.52 -6.92
C LEU A 357 23.50 -27.63 -6.43
N GLU A 358 23.34 -27.51 -5.12
CA GLU A 358 22.41 -26.55 -4.53
C GLU A 358 23.10 -25.22 -4.26
N VAL A 359 22.41 -24.15 -4.62
CA VAL A 359 22.85 -22.77 -4.47
C VAL A 359 21.77 -22.00 -3.70
N ASP A 360 22.18 -21.20 -2.72
CA ASP A 360 21.24 -20.38 -1.93
C ASP A 360 20.51 -19.36 -2.82
N GLY A 361 19.22 -19.13 -2.56
CA GLY A 361 18.35 -18.27 -3.36
C GLY A 361 18.82 -16.82 -3.49
N LYS A 362 19.68 -16.34 -2.58
CA LYS A 362 20.27 -15.00 -2.64
C LYS A 362 21.39 -14.86 -3.67
N HIS A 363 21.91 -15.96 -4.20
CA HIS A 363 22.95 -15.96 -5.20
C HIS A 363 22.37 -16.12 -6.60
N ASN A 364 22.96 -15.42 -7.56
CA ASN A 364 22.58 -15.44 -8.97
C ASN A 364 23.60 -16.16 -9.87
N SER A 365 24.65 -16.73 -9.27
CA SER A 365 25.71 -17.40 -10.01
C SER A 365 26.44 -18.44 -9.17
N THR A 366 27.05 -19.40 -9.85
CA THR A 366 27.93 -20.40 -9.27
C THR A 366 29.03 -20.79 -10.26
N VAL A 367 30.14 -21.33 -9.76
CA VAL A 367 31.24 -21.84 -10.59
C VAL A 367 31.20 -23.37 -10.53
N LEU A 368 31.15 -24.01 -11.70
CA LEU A 368 31.22 -25.45 -11.82
C LEU A 368 32.68 -25.85 -12.06
N GLU A 369 33.24 -26.64 -11.15
CA GLU A 369 34.65 -27.06 -11.16
C GLU A 369 34.81 -28.58 -11.38
N ASN A 370 36.06 -29.02 -11.57
CA ASN A 370 36.44 -30.42 -11.81
C ASN A 370 35.76 -31.02 -13.05
N LEU A 371 35.72 -30.22 -14.12
CA LEU A 371 35.15 -30.62 -15.41
C LEU A 371 36.22 -31.22 -16.33
N THR A 372 35.76 -32.06 -17.27
CA THR A 372 36.62 -32.64 -18.29
C THR A 372 36.91 -31.61 -19.38
N LEU A 373 38.17 -31.58 -19.81
CA LEU A 373 38.64 -30.70 -20.87
C LEU A 373 37.95 -30.99 -22.20
N ASN A 374 37.77 -29.94 -23.01
CA ASN A 374 37.16 -30.01 -24.34
C ASN A 374 35.84 -30.81 -24.39
N THR A 375 34.97 -30.62 -23.39
CA THR A 375 33.72 -31.36 -23.25
C THR A 375 32.54 -30.40 -23.20
N THR A 376 31.47 -30.72 -23.93
CA THR A 376 30.20 -29.98 -23.85
C THR A 376 29.38 -30.50 -22.67
N TYR A 377 28.89 -29.60 -21.83
CA TYR A 377 28.00 -29.88 -20.71
C TYR A 377 26.60 -29.34 -21.00
N LEU A 378 25.58 -30.09 -20.60
CA LEU A 378 24.23 -29.56 -20.44
C LEU A 378 24.09 -29.10 -18.99
N VAL A 379 23.76 -27.83 -18.79
CA VAL A 379 23.50 -27.24 -17.48
C VAL A 379 22.03 -26.86 -17.41
N THR A 380 21.35 -27.27 -16.34
CA THR A 380 19.97 -26.92 -16.05
C THR A 380 19.94 -26.23 -14.69
N VAL A 381 19.43 -25.01 -14.65
CA VAL A 381 19.20 -24.27 -13.40
C VAL A 381 17.71 -24.32 -13.11
N ALA A 382 17.34 -24.92 -11.99
CA ALA A 382 15.98 -24.98 -11.49
C ALA A 382 15.83 -24.07 -10.26
N ALA A 383 14.88 -23.13 -10.28
CA ALA A 383 14.54 -22.34 -9.10
C ALA A 383 13.47 -23.07 -8.28
N ILE A 384 13.72 -23.19 -6.97
CA ILE A 384 12.79 -23.76 -6.00
C ILE A 384 12.15 -22.61 -5.21
N TYR A 385 10.85 -22.47 -5.36
CA TYR A 385 10.08 -21.42 -4.72
C TYR A 385 9.54 -21.87 -3.36
N LYS A 386 9.26 -20.91 -2.47
CA LYS A 386 8.54 -21.19 -1.21
C LYS A 386 7.18 -21.86 -1.45
N SER A 387 6.54 -21.56 -2.59
CA SER A 387 5.27 -22.15 -3.00
C SER A 387 5.38 -23.64 -3.39
N GLY A 388 6.60 -24.19 -3.50
CA GLY A 388 6.84 -25.53 -4.01
C GLY A 388 6.75 -25.66 -5.53
N LYS A 389 6.47 -24.55 -6.24
CA LYS A 389 6.62 -24.50 -7.70
C LYS A 389 8.10 -24.69 -8.06
N GLU A 390 8.34 -25.18 -9.26
CA GLU A 390 9.67 -25.32 -9.84
C GLU A 390 9.66 -24.76 -11.27
N ARG A 391 10.70 -24.02 -11.62
CA ARG A 391 10.97 -23.64 -13.01
C ARG A 391 12.42 -23.92 -13.33
N ALA A 392 12.65 -24.61 -14.44
CA ALA A 392 13.98 -24.92 -14.93
C ALA A 392 14.23 -24.31 -16.31
N LEU A 393 15.46 -23.86 -16.53
CA LEU A 393 15.98 -23.50 -17.85
C LEU A 393 17.30 -24.23 -18.07
N SER A 394 17.57 -24.63 -19.32
CA SER A 394 18.79 -25.35 -19.68
C SER A 394 19.63 -24.56 -20.69
N ALA A 395 20.95 -24.65 -20.56
CA ALA A 395 21.93 -24.08 -21.47
C ALA A 395 23.05 -25.08 -21.74
N LYS A 396 23.70 -24.96 -22.91
CA LYS A 396 24.92 -25.71 -23.23
C LYS A 396 26.14 -24.87 -22.85
N ALA A 397 27.13 -25.50 -22.25
CA ALA A 397 28.41 -24.91 -21.90
C ALA A 397 29.55 -25.78 -22.45
N CYS A 398 30.67 -25.17 -22.85
CA CYS A 398 31.84 -25.91 -23.33
C CYS A 398 33.07 -25.51 -22.52
N THR A 399 33.84 -26.50 -22.06
CA THR A 399 35.18 -26.27 -21.51
C THR A 399 36.18 -26.02 -22.64
N GLN A 400 37.20 -25.21 -22.37
CA GLN A 400 38.24 -24.91 -23.37
C GLN A 400 39.17 -26.12 -23.58
N GLY A 401 39.85 -26.15 -24.73
CA GLY A 401 40.96 -27.10 -24.94
C GLY A 401 42.17 -26.71 -24.09
N GLY A 402 42.96 -27.69 -23.64
CA GLY A 402 44.26 -27.42 -23.02
C GLY A 402 45.23 -26.84 -24.06
N GLU A 403 46.06 -25.88 -23.63
CA GLU A 403 47.18 -25.38 -24.43
C GLU A 403 48.22 -26.46 -24.73
#